data_AF-A0A165Z8C3-F1
#
_entry.id   AF-A0A165Z8C3-F1
#
_cell.length_a   1.000
_cell.length_b   1.000
_cell.length_c   1.000
_cell.angle_alpha   90.00
_cell.angle_beta   90.00
_cell.angle_gamma   90.00
#
_symmetry.space_group_name_H-M   'P 1'
#
loop_
_entity.id
_entity.type
_entity.pdbx_description
1 polymer ?
#
loop_
_entity_poly.entity_id
_entity_poly.type
_entity_poly.pdbx_seq_one_letter_code
_entity_poly.pdbx_strand_id
1 'polypeptide(L)'
;MFFRAALLSFALAGLGLAQDSPAAPMPEGSYKYNASMPTALDPSAEELEWLKSINWSGMIWPLESFATVYVDDPNTTVPVPASDADATLVKRTTYRGVYICTDVNWGGQCGYAQQPTNECISLQAPWWSAISSWGPDPGQKCYGYNSNYCKYWAPDGCDVPSECIRYGGNPSIGPVRAPGLSTVPQWQDGDFNWNDHMNSWICYVE
;
A
#
# COMPACT_ATOMS: atom_id res chain seq x y z
N MET A 1 -21.27 -49.77 47.69
CA MET A 1 -20.36 -48.73 47.19
C MET A 1 -19.62 -49.31 45.99
N PHE A 2 -20.01 -48.92 44.77
CA PHE A 2 -19.41 -49.39 43.52
C PHE A 2 -18.20 -48.50 43.18
N PHE A 3 -17.01 -49.08 43.09
CA PHE A 3 -15.86 -48.43 42.46
C PHE A 3 -15.81 -48.87 40.99
N ARG A 4 -16.05 -47.94 40.06
CA ARG A 4 -15.80 -48.12 38.63
C ARG A 4 -14.38 -47.68 38.30
N ALA A 5 -13.60 -48.58 37.73
CA ALA A 5 -12.38 -48.27 37.02
C ALA A 5 -12.72 -47.54 35.71
N ALA A 6 -11.99 -46.48 35.40
CA ALA A 6 -12.01 -45.83 34.09
C ALA A 6 -10.57 -45.81 33.56
N LEU A 7 -10.28 -46.69 32.60
CA LEU A 7 -9.27 -46.42 31.59
C LEU A 7 -9.82 -45.29 30.70
N LEU A 8 -9.01 -44.30 30.35
CA LEU A 8 -9.17 -43.64 29.06
C LEU A 8 -7.86 -43.07 28.53
N SER A 9 -7.70 -43.26 27.22
CA SER A 9 -6.52 -43.17 26.38
C SER A 9 -5.71 -41.87 26.39
N PHE A 10 -4.42 -42.04 26.16
CA PHE A 10 -3.51 -41.03 25.61
C PHE A 10 -4.04 -40.52 24.26
N ALA A 11 -4.24 -39.21 24.15
CA ALA A 11 -4.34 -38.52 22.86
C ALA A 11 -3.03 -37.73 22.65
N LEU A 12 -2.20 -38.21 21.73
CA LEU A 12 -1.15 -37.40 21.12
C LEU A 12 -1.84 -36.27 20.35
N ALA A 13 -1.74 -35.04 20.84
CA ALA A 13 -2.06 -33.87 20.04
C ALA A 13 -0.99 -33.76 18.94
N GLY A 14 -1.42 -33.99 17.70
CA GLY A 14 -0.56 -33.87 16.52
C GLY A 14 0.01 -32.46 16.41
N LEU A 15 1.31 -32.40 16.15
CA LEU A 15 1.96 -31.22 15.58
C LEU A 15 1.21 -30.86 14.30
N GLY A 16 0.43 -29.77 14.34
CA GLY A 16 -0.09 -29.15 13.15
C GLY A 16 1.10 -28.66 12.33
N LEU A 17 1.39 -29.34 11.22
CA LEU A 17 2.17 -28.76 10.14
C LEU A 17 1.42 -27.49 9.72
N ALA A 18 2.06 -26.34 9.88
CA ALA A 18 1.63 -25.14 9.18
C ALA A 18 1.55 -25.52 7.70
N GLN A 19 0.32 -25.63 7.18
CA GLN A 19 0.14 -25.68 5.74
C GLN A 19 0.57 -24.30 5.25
N ASP A 20 1.75 -24.21 4.64
CA ASP A 20 2.12 -23.10 3.79
C ASP A 20 0.94 -22.85 2.85
N SER A 21 0.21 -21.75 3.07
CA SER A 21 -0.74 -21.27 2.09
C SER A 21 0.00 -21.16 0.76
N PRO A 22 -0.52 -21.72 -0.34
CA PRO A 22 0.13 -21.59 -1.63
C PRO A 22 0.27 -20.09 -1.92
N ALA A 23 1.51 -19.63 -2.15
CA ALA A 23 1.77 -18.28 -2.57
C ALA A 23 0.83 -17.96 -3.75
N ALA A 24 0.08 -16.85 -3.64
CA ALA A 24 -0.80 -16.41 -4.71
C ALA A 24 0.01 -16.37 -6.03
N PRO A 25 -0.58 -16.79 -7.16
CA PRO A 25 0.11 -16.73 -8.44
C PRO A 25 0.58 -15.29 -8.70
N MET A 26 1.85 -15.15 -9.08
CA MET A 26 2.47 -13.85 -9.32
C MET A 26 1.68 -13.09 -10.40
N PRO A 27 1.42 -11.78 -10.23
CA PRO A 27 0.74 -11.01 -11.25
C PRO A 27 1.48 -11.03 -12.59
N GLU A 28 0.75 -11.09 -13.69
CA GLU A 28 1.31 -10.93 -15.03
C GLU A 28 2.06 -9.59 -15.13
N GLY A 29 3.24 -9.59 -15.78
CA GLY A 29 4.10 -8.41 -15.87
C GLY A 29 5.04 -8.21 -14.68
N SER A 30 4.92 -9.01 -13.61
CA SER A 30 5.89 -9.00 -12.51
C SER A 30 7.27 -9.47 -12.97
N TYR A 31 8.33 -8.86 -12.45
CA TYR A 31 9.71 -9.25 -12.74
C TYR A 31 10.59 -9.18 -11.50
N LYS A 32 11.70 -9.92 -11.53
CA LYS A 32 12.67 -9.93 -10.45
C LYS A 32 13.74 -8.87 -10.71
N TYR A 33 14.02 -8.05 -9.70
CA TYR A 33 15.10 -7.07 -9.74
C TYR A 33 16.42 -7.72 -10.18
N ASN A 34 17.11 -7.06 -11.12
CA ASN A 34 18.38 -7.50 -11.66
C ASN A 34 19.35 -6.31 -11.78
N ALA A 35 20.31 -6.22 -10.86
CA ALA A 35 21.31 -5.17 -10.85
C ALA A 35 22.14 -5.07 -12.15
N SER A 36 22.25 -6.17 -12.93
CA SER A 36 22.97 -6.20 -14.20
C SER A 36 22.16 -5.65 -15.38
N MET A 37 20.84 -5.50 -15.22
CA MET A 37 19.91 -5.02 -16.25
C MET A 37 18.87 -4.10 -15.61
N PRO A 38 19.27 -2.89 -15.17
CA PRO A 38 18.37 -2.01 -14.45
C PRO A 38 17.22 -1.52 -15.34
N THR A 39 16.02 -1.48 -14.78
CA THR A 39 14.85 -0.86 -15.41
C THR A 39 14.58 0.54 -14.82
N ALA A 40 13.76 1.34 -15.51
CA ALA A 40 13.35 2.65 -15.00
C ALA A 40 12.45 2.56 -13.74
N LEU A 41 11.91 1.38 -13.43
CA LEU A 41 11.09 1.10 -12.26
C LEU A 41 11.84 0.25 -11.22
N ASP A 42 13.16 0.14 -11.34
CA ASP A 42 13.96 -0.53 -10.32
C ASP A 42 14.24 0.42 -9.15
N PRO A 43 14.22 -0.08 -7.90
CA PRO A 43 14.61 0.71 -6.75
C PRO A 43 16.07 1.17 -6.87
N SER A 44 16.33 2.41 -6.46
CA SER A 44 17.67 2.96 -6.28
C SER A 44 18.42 2.26 -5.14
N ALA A 45 19.73 2.52 -5.03
CA ALA A 45 20.57 1.88 -4.01
C ALA A 45 20.08 2.12 -2.58
N GLU A 46 19.60 3.33 -2.27
CA GLU A 46 19.04 3.69 -0.96
C GLU A 46 17.72 2.93 -0.69
N GLU A 47 16.85 2.85 -1.70
CA GLU A 47 15.58 2.13 -1.61
C GLU A 47 15.80 0.62 -1.40
N LEU A 48 16.86 0.05 -2.01
CA LEU A 48 17.24 -1.35 -1.80
C LEU A 48 17.68 -1.67 -0.38
N GLU A 49 18.33 -0.74 0.33
CA GLU A 49 18.72 -0.95 1.74
C GLU A 49 17.48 -1.08 2.63
N TRP A 50 16.52 -0.18 2.42
CA TRP A 50 15.22 -0.21 3.07
C TRP A 50 14.47 -1.53 2.78
N LEU A 51 14.32 -1.90 1.51
CA LEU A 51 13.58 -3.10 1.11
C LEU A 51 14.21 -4.40 1.65
N LYS A 52 15.53 -4.46 1.76
CA LYS A 52 16.22 -5.61 2.39
C LYS A 52 15.90 -5.73 3.88
N SER A 53 15.70 -4.61 4.57
CA SER A 53 15.41 -4.61 6.01
C SER A 53 14.06 -5.24 6.36
N ILE A 54 13.13 -5.30 5.40
CA ILE A 54 11.78 -5.88 5.53
C ILE A 54 11.64 -7.21 4.79
N ASN A 55 12.76 -7.88 4.45
CA ASN A 55 12.79 -9.16 3.75
C ASN A 55 12.06 -9.15 2.38
N TRP A 56 12.10 -8.04 1.65
CA TRP A 56 11.56 -7.98 0.30
C TRP A 56 12.15 -9.07 -0.60
N SER A 57 11.30 -9.73 -1.39
CA SER A 57 11.66 -10.88 -2.21
C SER A 57 12.47 -10.55 -3.47
N GLY A 58 12.67 -9.27 -3.76
CA GLY A 58 13.24 -8.79 -5.02
C GLY A 58 12.23 -8.75 -6.17
N MET A 59 10.96 -9.05 -5.90
CA MET A 59 9.90 -9.02 -6.92
C MET A 59 9.30 -7.62 -7.03
N ILE A 60 9.28 -7.08 -8.24
CA ILE A 60 8.62 -5.84 -8.59
C ILE A 60 7.34 -6.19 -9.32
N TRP A 61 6.22 -5.69 -8.82
CA TRP A 61 4.89 -5.95 -9.34
C TRP A 61 4.47 -4.78 -10.24
N PRO A 62 3.61 -5.02 -11.25
CA PRO A 62 2.96 -3.94 -11.97
C PRO A 62 2.03 -3.18 -11.01
N LEU A 63 2.00 -1.85 -11.09
CA LEU A 63 1.12 -1.02 -10.26
C LEU A 63 -0.36 -1.39 -10.47
N GLU A 64 -0.72 -1.67 -11.72
CA GLU A 64 -2.06 -2.11 -12.14
C GLU A 64 -2.50 -3.45 -11.51
N SER A 65 -1.58 -4.22 -10.92
CA SER A 65 -1.92 -5.48 -10.24
C SER A 65 -2.53 -5.29 -8.85
N PHE A 66 -2.41 -4.10 -8.25
CA PHE A 66 -3.01 -3.79 -6.96
C PHE A 66 -3.74 -2.45 -6.92
N ALA A 67 -3.59 -1.58 -7.91
CA ALA A 67 -4.21 -0.26 -7.89
C ALA A 67 -4.54 0.33 -9.27
N THR A 68 -5.43 1.31 -9.26
CA THR A 68 -5.70 2.24 -10.36
C THR A 68 -5.10 3.61 -10.02
N VAL A 69 -4.41 4.23 -10.98
CA VAL A 69 -3.93 5.61 -10.84
C VAL A 69 -5.03 6.57 -11.26
N TYR A 70 -5.41 7.47 -10.36
CA TYR A 70 -6.26 8.61 -10.67
C TYR A 70 -5.39 9.86 -10.75
N VAL A 71 -5.34 10.44 -11.95
CA VAL A 71 -4.66 11.71 -12.19
C VAL A 71 -5.41 12.85 -11.51
N ASP A 72 -4.75 13.59 -10.65
CA ASP A 72 -5.29 14.82 -10.07
C ASP A 72 -5.16 15.97 -11.08
N ASP A 73 -5.87 15.86 -12.20
CA ASP A 73 -6.10 16.99 -13.08
C ASP A 73 -7.52 17.53 -12.86
N PRO A 74 -7.67 18.75 -12.32
CA PRO A 74 -8.98 19.36 -12.17
C PRO A 74 -9.69 19.71 -13.49
N ASN A 75 -9.04 19.48 -14.64
CA ASN A 75 -9.54 19.89 -15.96
C ASN A 75 -9.52 18.77 -17.03
N THR A 76 -9.22 17.52 -16.69
CA THR A 76 -9.14 16.43 -17.69
C THR A 76 -10.33 15.49 -17.66
N THR A 77 -11.18 15.58 -18.69
CA THR A 77 -12.23 14.58 -19.04
C THR A 77 -11.95 13.85 -20.35
N VAL A 78 -10.68 13.67 -20.76
CA VAL A 78 -10.33 12.95 -22.00
C VAL A 78 -8.97 12.23 -21.84
N PRO A 79 -8.78 11.00 -22.36
CA PRO A 79 -7.46 10.37 -22.41
C PRO A 79 -6.56 11.19 -23.35
N VAL A 80 -5.39 11.62 -22.89
CA VAL A 80 -4.45 12.39 -23.73
C VAL A 80 -3.67 11.43 -24.64
N PRO A 81 -3.84 11.46 -25.98
CA PRO A 81 -2.83 10.92 -26.88
C PRO A 81 -1.66 11.90 -26.96
N ALA A 82 -0.43 11.37 -26.91
CA ALA A 82 0.79 12.15 -27.05
C ALA A 82 0.83 12.87 -28.42
N SER A 83 0.77 14.20 -28.39
CA SER A 83 0.97 15.05 -29.56
C SER A 83 1.84 16.24 -29.16
N ASP A 84 3.07 16.25 -29.64
CA ASP A 84 4.06 17.33 -29.51
C ASP A 84 3.59 18.61 -30.23
N ALA A 85 2.99 19.57 -29.52
CA ALA A 85 2.94 20.98 -29.94
C ALA A 85 2.38 21.94 -28.86
N ASP A 86 2.91 21.92 -27.64
CA ASP A 86 3.09 23.13 -26.81
C ASP A 86 3.86 22.73 -25.55
N ALA A 87 5.16 23.04 -25.49
CA ALA A 87 6.00 22.65 -24.36
C ALA A 87 5.79 23.61 -23.17
N THR A 88 4.57 23.66 -22.66
CA THR A 88 4.33 23.95 -21.24
C THR A 88 5.18 22.96 -20.44
N LEU A 89 5.95 23.44 -19.45
CA LEU A 89 6.76 22.58 -18.59
C LEU A 89 5.86 21.58 -17.86
N VAL A 90 5.63 20.42 -18.45
CA VAL A 90 4.95 19.30 -17.78
C VAL A 90 5.89 18.82 -16.68
N LYS A 91 5.45 18.92 -15.43
CA LYS A 91 6.16 18.36 -14.28
C LYS A 91 6.42 16.88 -14.60
N ARG A 92 7.70 16.47 -14.63
CA ARG A 92 8.03 15.05 -14.80
C ARG A 92 7.48 14.29 -13.60
N THR A 93 6.54 13.39 -13.83
CA THR A 93 6.05 12.47 -12.82
C THR A 93 7.24 11.66 -12.30
N THR A 94 7.53 11.83 -11.01
CA THR A 94 8.59 11.06 -10.34
C THR A 94 7.96 9.77 -9.83
N TYR A 95 8.53 8.63 -10.18
CA TYR A 95 8.11 7.33 -9.67
C TYR A 95 8.92 6.97 -8.44
N ARG A 96 8.26 6.45 -7.42
CA ARG A 96 8.90 5.93 -6.21
C ARG A 96 8.13 4.72 -5.69
N GLY A 97 8.81 3.86 -4.94
CA GLY A 97 8.23 2.60 -4.50
C GLY A 97 7.37 2.72 -3.26
N VAL A 98 6.38 1.84 -3.16
CA VAL A 98 5.66 1.52 -1.93
C VAL A 98 5.63 0.00 -1.77
N TYR A 99 5.89 -0.45 -0.56
CA TYR A 99 5.73 -1.83 -0.14
C TYR A 99 4.48 -2.01 0.72
N ILE A 100 3.69 -3.02 0.41
CA ILE A 100 2.45 -3.35 1.12
C ILE A 100 2.42 -4.83 1.47
N CYS A 101 1.78 -5.14 2.60
CA CYS A 101 1.48 -6.50 3.02
C CYS A 101 0.09 -6.60 3.66
N THR A 102 -0.55 -7.76 3.52
CA THR A 102 -1.88 -8.03 4.09
C THR A 102 -1.88 -8.42 5.56
N ASP A 103 -0.70 -8.61 6.17
CA ASP A 103 -0.57 -8.89 7.60
C ASP A 103 0.45 -7.93 8.22
N VAL A 104 0.40 -7.82 9.55
CA VAL A 104 1.36 -7.04 10.33
C VAL A 104 2.75 -7.68 10.27
N ASN A 105 3.77 -6.91 10.65
CA ASN A 105 5.18 -7.25 10.66
C ASN A 105 5.69 -7.67 9.28
N TRP A 106 5.19 -7.03 8.21
CA TRP A 106 5.55 -7.32 6.83
C TRP A 106 5.24 -8.78 6.44
N GLY A 107 4.15 -9.34 7.00
CA GLY A 107 3.72 -10.72 6.79
C GLY A 107 2.56 -10.88 5.80
N GLY A 108 2.17 -12.13 5.53
CA GLY A 108 1.06 -12.42 4.62
C GLY A 108 1.42 -12.26 3.15
N GLN A 109 0.46 -11.82 2.32
CA GLN A 109 0.71 -11.51 0.92
C GLN A 109 1.32 -10.11 0.82
N CYS A 110 2.50 -10.00 0.20
CA CYS A 110 3.18 -8.71 0.04
C CYS A 110 3.45 -8.36 -1.43
N GLY A 111 3.35 -7.08 -1.75
CA GLY A 111 3.62 -6.52 -3.06
C GLY A 111 4.50 -5.28 -2.96
N TYR A 112 5.44 -5.14 -3.89
CA TYR A 112 6.23 -3.91 -4.08
C TYR A 112 6.00 -3.39 -5.48
N ALA A 113 5.78 -2.09 -5.61
CA ALA A 113 5.75 -1.46 -6.92
C ALA A 113 6.13 0.00 -6.87
N GLN A 114 6.68 0.44 -8.00
CA GLN A 114 6.91 1.83 -8.32
C GLN A 114 5.62 2.48 -8.79
N GLN A 115 5.33 3.65 -8.25
CA GLN A 115 4.11 4.39 -8.54
C GLN A 115 4.38 5.87 -8.71
N PRO A 116 3.55 6.57 -9.50
CA PRO A 116 3.71 8.00 -9.69
C PRO A 116 3.44 8.75 -8.38
N THR A 117 4.34 9.66 -8.02
CA THR A 117 4.13 10.61 -6.93
C THR A 117 3.22 11.75 -7.36
N ASN A 118 2.51 12.36 -6.40
CA ASN A 118 1.47 13.38 -6.59
C ASN A 118 0.22 12.88 -7.33
N GLU A 119 0.07 11.57 -7.51
CA GLU A 119 -1.13 10.98 -8.09
C GLU A 119 -1.81 10.10 -7.05
N CYS A 120 -3.14 9.99 -7.16
CA CYS A 120 -3.90 9.16 -6.27
C CYS A 120 -3.83 7.70 -6.71
N ILE A 121 -3.51 6.82 -5.77
CA ILE A 121 -3.43 5.38 -5.98
C ILE A 121 -4.62 4.74 -5.28
N SER A 122 -5.63 4.34 -6.06
CA SER A 122 -6.82 3.64 -5.57
C SER A 122 -6.58 2.15 -5.58
N LEU A 123 -6.69 1.51 -4.42
CA LEU A 123 -6.49 0.08 -4.31
C LEU A 123 -7.59 -0.71 -5.00
N GLN A 124 -7.22 -1.86 -5.53
CA GLN A 124 -8.10 -2.88 -6.06
C GLN A 124 -8.13 -4.09 -5.12
N ALA A 125 -9.08 -5.00 -5.34
CA ALA A 125 -9.08 -6.28 -4.64
C ALA A 125 -7.79 -7.07 -4.98
N PRO A 126 -7.20 -7.83 -4.03
CA PRO A 126 -7.64 -8.03 -2.65
C PRO A 126 -7.12 -6.98 -1.65
N TRP A 127 -6.45 -5.91 -2.09
CA TRP A 127 -5.68 -5.00 -1.25
C TRP A 127 -6.50 -3.92 -0.55
N TRP A 128 -7.59 -3.48 -1.18
CA TRP A 128 -8.54 -2.54 -0.57
C TRP A 128 -9.03 -3.06 0.80
N SER A 129 -8.92 -2.24 1.84
CA SER A 129 -9.32 -2.60 3.21
C SER A 129 -8.72 -3.93 3.71
N ALA A 130 -7.47 -4.22 3.33
CA ALA A 130 -6.79 -5.46 3.73
C ALA A 130 -5.29 -5.26 4.01
N ILE A 131 -4.79 -4.02 3.98
CA ILE A 131 -3.39 -3.72 4.22
C ILE A 131 -3.15 -3.56 5.72
N SER A 132 -2.18 -4.34 6.21
CA SER A 132 -1.75 -4.37 7.62
C SER A 132 -0.24 -4.05 7.78
N SER A 133 0.51 -3.98 6.68
CA SER A 133 1.81 -3.28 6.64
C SER A 133 1.94 -2.42 5.40
N TRP A 134 2.40 -1.17 5.54
CA TRP A 134 2.49 -0.18 4.48
C TRP A 134 3.70 0.72 4.70
N GLY A 135 4.63 0.74 3.74
CA GLY A 135 5.85 1.54 3.84
C GLY A 135 6.29 2.12 2.51
N PRO A 136 6.37 3.46 2.38
CA PRO A 136 7.00 4.07 1.22
C PRO A 136 8.51 3.94 1.28
N ASP A 137 9.13 3.91 0.10
CA ASP A 137 10.57 4.06 -0.06
C ASP A 137 11.06 5.41 0.53
N PRO A 138 12.33 5.50 1.00
CA PRO A 138 12.91 6.74 1.53
C PRO A 138 12.77 7.95 0.60
N GLY A 139 12.74 9.15 1.18
CA GLY A 139 12.56 10.41 0.43
C GLY A 139 11.12 10.70 0.01
N GLN A 140 10.16 10.09 0.72
CA GLN A 140 8.72 10.25 0.47
C GLN A 140 7.95 10.45 1.77
N LYS A 141 6.86 11.18 1.66
CA LYS A 141 5.77 11.16 2.64
C LYS A 141 4.46 10.78 1.97
N CYS A 142 3.71 9.87 2.57
CA CYS A 142 2.44 9.39 2.04
C CYS A 142 1.28 9.58 3.02
N TYR A 143 0.07 9.69 2.47
CA TYR A 143 -1.18 9.81 3.22
C TYR A 143 -2.13 8.74 2.71
N GLY A 144 -2.64 7.90 3.61
CA GLY A 144 -3.60 6.83 3.30
C GLY A 144 -5.02 7.27 3.65
N TYR A 145 -6.01 6.84 2.87
CA TYR A 145 -7.42 7.23 3.02
C TYR A 145 -8.32 5.99 3.05
N ASN A 146 -9.47 6.10 3.71
CA ASN A 146 -10.50 5.06 3.73
C ASN A 146 -11.48 5.13 2.54
N SER A 147 -11.32 6.13 1.67
CA SER A 147 -12.03 6.25 0.39
C SER A 147 -11.18 5.65 -0.73
N ASN A 148 -11.83 5.21 -1.81
CA ASN A 148 -11.14 4.79 -3.04
C ASN A 148 -10.48 5.97 -3.76
N TYR A 149 -10.87 7.19 -3.42
CA TYR A 149 -10.26 8.39 -3.96
C TYR A 149 -9.53 9.11 -2.83
N CYS A 150 -8.33 9.59 -3.12
CA CYS A 150 -7.47 10.38 -2.23
C CYS A 150 -8.02 11.80 -1.98
N LYS A 151 -9.34 11.96 -2.22
CA LYS A 151 -10.15 13.16 -2.09
C LYS A 151 -11.60 12.78 -1.79
N TYR A 152 -12.32 13.70 -1.17
CA TYR A 152 -13.66 14.03 -1.65
C TYR A 152 -13.50 15.25 -2.56
N TRP A 153 -13.90 15.12 -3.83
CA TRP A 153 -13.87 16.24 -4.78
C TRP A 153 -14.90 17.29 -4.38
N ALA A 154 -14.43 18.43 -3.88
CA ALA A 154 -15.05 19.72 -4.16
C ALA A 154 -14.00 20.54 -4.96
N PRO A 155 -14.38 21.28 -6.02
CA PRO A 155 -13.44 21.92 -6.96
C PRO A 155 -12.55 23.00 -6.33
N ASP A 156 -12.76 23.31 -5.06
CA ASP A 156 -12.18 24.46 -4.37
C ASP A 156 -11.50 24.06 -3.04
N GLY A 157 -11.44 22.77 -2.71
CA GLY A 157 -10.74 22.31 -1.51
C GLY A 157 -11.26 22.98 -0.22
N CYS A 158 -12.53 22.76 0.13
CA CYS A 158 -13.22 23.40 1.26
C CYS A 158 -13.26 24.96 1.17
N ASP A 159 -14.11 25.52 0.30
CA ASP A 159 -14.40 26.98 0.32
C ASP A 159 -15.44 27.40 1.39
N VAL A 160 -15.97 26.46 2.19
CA VAL A 160 -16.80 26.77 3.36
C VAL A 160 -16.18 26.25 4.67
N PRO A 161 -15.65 27.13 5.54
CA PRO A 161 -14.95 26.74 6.75
C PRO A 161 -15.80 25.93 7.75
N SER A 162 -17.13 25.98 7.67
CA SER A 162 -18.02 25.50 8.73
C SER A 162 -18.61 24.11 8.54
N GLU A 163 -18.48 23.48 7.36
CA GLU A 163 -19.09 22.17 7.09
C GLU A 163 -18.08 21.02 6.98
N CYS A 164 -16.80 21.31 6.69
CA CYS A 164 -15.70 20.34 6.84
C CYS A 164 -15.41 20.00 8.33
N ILE A 165 -16.03 20.74 9.28
CA ILE A 165 -15.83 20.60 10.72
C ILE A 165 -16.69 19.49 11.35
N ARG A 166 -17.83 19.10 10.76
CA ARG A 166 -18.72 18.10 11.40
C ARG A 166 -18.17 16.67 11.38
N TYR A 167 -17.13 16.40 10.59
CA TYR A 167 -16.32 15.17 10.62
C TYR A 167 -14.79 15.39 10.49
N GLY A 168 -14.29 16.62 10.71
CA GLY A 168 -12.85 16.84 10.99
C GLY A 168 -11.85 16.59 9.84
N GLY A 169 -12.19 16.91 8.58
CA GLY A 169 -11.31 16.74 7.43
C GLY A 169 -11.43 15.37 6.73
N ASN A 170 -10.76 15.19 5.59
CA ASN A 170 -10.63 13.88 4.96
C ASN A 170 -9.77 13.02 5.90
N PRO A 171 -10.32 12.01 6.60
CA PRO A 171 -9.52 11.23 7.53
C PRO A 171 -8.41 10.59 6.71
N SER A 172 -7.17 10.86 7.11
CA SER A 172 -6.00 10.28 6.47
C SER A 172 -5.01 9.84 7.53
N ILE A 173 -4.50 8.63 7.43
CA ILE A 173 -3.32 8.25 8.20
C ILE A 173 -2.07 8.82 7.53
N GLY A 174 -1.27 9.56 8.30
CA GLY A 174 0.00 10.09 7.84
C GLY A 174 0.37 11.46 8.43
N PRO A 175 1.47 12.07 7.95
CA PRO A 175 2.36 11.57 6.90
C PRO A 175 3.13 10.32 7.34
N VAL A 176 3.00 9.24 6.57
CA VAL A 176 3.80 8.02 6.71
C VAL A 176 5.07 8.15 5.87
N ARG A 177 6.22 7.81 6.47
CA ARG A 177 7.54 7.80 5.84
C ARG A 177 8.18 6.43 6.08
N ALA A 178 9.22 6.07 5.33
CA ALA A 178 10.04 4.89 5.62
C ALA A 178 10.43 4.85 7.13
N PRO A 179 10.28 3.71 7.83
CA PRO A 179 9.93 2.38 7.33
C PRO A 179 8.42 2.15 7.09
N GLY A 180 7.56 3.09 7.48
CA GLY A 180 6.13 2.94 7.41
C GLY A 180 5.50 2.34 8.66
N LEU A 181 4.32 1.76 8.48
CA LEU A 181 3.48 1.18 9.52
C LEU A 181 3.44 -0.32 9.31
N SER A 182 3.77 -1.11 10.33
CA SER A 182 3.71 -2.57 10.24
C SER A 182 3.23 -3.24 11.50
N THR A 183 2.97 -2.51 12.59
CA THR A 183 2.48 -3.07 13.84
C THR A 183 1.11 -2.47 14.14
N VAL A 184 0.23 -3.25 14.77
CA VAL A 184 -1.12 -2.77 15.14
C VAL A 184 -1.11 -1.39 15.83
N PRO A 185 -0.20 -1.11 16.79
CA PRO A 185 -0.18 0.20 17.45
C PRO A 185 0.16 1.38 16.52
N GLN A 186 0.92 1.15 15.44
CA GLN A 186 1.29 2.21 14.48
C GLN A 186 0.10 2.65 13.62
N TRP A 187 -0.92 1.80 13.48
CA TRP A 187 -2.14 2.12 12.75
C TRP A 187 -3.16 2.91 13.59
N GLN A 188 -2.89 3.15 14.87
CA GLN A 188 -3.78 3.90 15.74
C GLN A 188 -3.61 5.42 15.52
N ASP A 189 -4.72 6.10 15.19
CA ASP A 189 -4.80 7.56 15.13
C ASP A 189 -6.03 8.04 15.91
N GLY A 190 -5.80 8.68 17.06
CA GLY A 190 -6.85 8.99 18.02
C GLY A 190 -7.59 7.73 18.47
N ASP A 191 -8.92 7.73 18.34
CA ASP A 191 -9.79 6.59 18.67
C ASP A 191 -10.02 5.63 17.48
N PHE A 192 -9.41 5.88 16.32
CA PHE A 192 -9.60 5.09 15.11
C PHE A 192 -8.36 4.23 14.81
N ASN A 193 -8.58 2.95 14.52
CA ASN A 193 -7.54 2.05 14.04
C ASN A 193 -7.66 1.94 12.52
N TRP A 194 -6.58 2.28 11.81
CA TRP A 194 -6.51 2.28 10.35
C TRP A 194 -6.11 0.94 9.72
N ASN A 195 -5.73 -0.06 10.52
CA ASN A 195 -5.38 -1.39 10.04
C ASN A 195 -6.56 -1.98 9.25
N ASP A 196 -6.32 -2.46 8.03
CA ASP A 196 -7.35 -3.00 7.14
C ASP A 196 -8.46 -1.99 6.76
N HIS A 197 -8.19 -0.69 6.87
CA HIS A 197 -9.15 0.36 6.49
C HIS A 197 -8.65 1.30 5.38
N MET A 198 -7.47 1.04 4.81
CA MET A 198 -6.91 1.83 3.72
C MET A 198 -7.43 1.36 2.36
N ASN A 199 -7.96 2.31 1.57
CA ASN A 199 -8.51 2.09 0.24
C ASN A 199 -7.80 2.89 -0.85
N SER A 200 -7.11 3.96 -0.49
CA SER A 200 -6.25 4.70 -1.42
C SER A 200 -5.12 5.40 -0.69
N TRP A 201 -4.10 5.84 -1.41
CA TRP A 201 -3.07 6.73 -0.88
C TRP A 201 -2.53 7.68 -1.93
N ILE A 202 -1.91 8.76 -1.45
CA ILE A 202 -1.09 9.67 -2.27
C ILE A 202 0.27 9.85 -1.60
N CYS A 203 1.32 9.91 -2.43
CA CYS A 203 2.70 10.09 -1.97
C CYS A 203 3.34 11.32 -2.61
N TYR A 204 4.09 12.07 -1.83
CA TYR A 204 4.86 13.23 -2.28
C TYR A 204 6.35 12.98 -2.06
N VAL A 205 7.18 13.50 -2.98
CA VAL A 205 8.63 13.57 -2.79
C VAL A 205 8.92 14.57 -1.68
N GLU A 206 9.87 14.23 -0.81
CA GLU A 206 10.35 15.07 0.29
C GLU A 206 11.71 15.72 -0.02
#